data_AF-A0A497GEA0-F1
#
_entry.id   AF-A0A497GEA0-F1
#
_cell.length_a   1.000
_cell.length_b   1.000
_cell.length_c   1.000
_cell.angle_alpha   90.00
_cell.angle_beta   90.00
_cell.angle_gamma   90.00
#
_symmetry.space_group_name_H-M   'P 1'
#
loop_
_entity.id
_entity.type
_entity.pdbx_description
1 polymer ?
#
loop_
_entity_poly.entity_id
_entity_poly.type
_entity_poly.pdbx_seq_one_letter_code
_entity_poly.pdbx_strand_id
1 'polypeptide(L)'
;MYLGAVVADEFTPLKTFIVWLMVVMGGAGNNAGACLGALVYIGIDRALTLFKHLIPLPFDVNYLYYIAMGMALILLLMYKPEGILPERPGKIYANVVKLVNGLGGGRAAPR
;
A
#
# COMPACT_ATOMS: atom_id res chain seq x y z
N MET A 1 18.01 5.26 20.38
CA MET A 1 17.29 5.54 21.63
C MET A 1 15.81 5.54 21.32
N TYR A 2 15.13 4.40 21.47
CA TYR A 2 13.67 4.36 21.44
C TYR A 2 13.21 4.75 22.84
N LEU A 3 12.60 5.93 22.99
CA LEU A 3 11.91 6.29 24.22
C LEU A 3 10.73 5.33 24.34
N GLY A 4 10.75 4.44 25.33
CA GLY A 4 9.60 3.60 25.71
C GLY A 4 8.47 4.44 26.32
N ALA A 5 8.13 5.55 25.67
CA ALA A 5 7.08 6.46 26.07
C ALA A 5 5.84 6.12 25.26
N VAL A 6 4.75 5.78 25.96
CA VAL A 6 3.45 5.57 25.34
C VAL A 6 2.82 6.95 25.14
N VAL A 7 2.75 7.40 23.89
CA VAL A 7 2.16 8.70 23.55
C VAL A 7 0.75 8.47 23.04
N ALA A 8 -0.24 9.14 23.66
CA ALA A 8 -1.66 8.94 23.32
C ALA A 8 -1.98 9.20 21.83
N ASP A 9 -1.20 10.07 21.17
CA ASP A 9 -1.34 10.37 19.74
C ASP A 9 -1.11 9.16 18.82
N GLU A 10 -0.31 8.18 19.25
CA GLU A 10 -0.02 6.98 18.45
C GLU A 10 -1.20 6.00 18.38
N PHE A 11 -2.15 6.11 19.31
CA PHE A 11 -3.35 5.28 19.36
C PHE A 11 -4.54 5.91 18.64
N THR A 12 -4.31 7.00 17.91
CA THR A 12 -5.36 7.64 17.12
C THR A 12 -5.68 6.79 15.88
N PRO A 13 -6.98 6.63 15.50
CA PRO A 13 -7.36 5.88 14.31
C PRO A 13 -6.68 6.37 13.04
N LEU A 14 -6.32 7.66 13.01
CA LEU A 14 -5.61 8.26 11.90
C LEU A 14 -4.29 7.51 11.56
N LYS A 15 -3.52 7.08 12.56
CA LYS A 15 -2.25 6.38 12.33
C LYS A 15 -2.46 5.06 11.61
N THR A 16 -3.48 4.30 11.99
CA THR A 16 -3.79 3.02 11.33
C THR A 16 -4.31 3.23 9.91
N PHE A 17 -5.12 4.28 9.68
CA PHE A 17 -5.54 4.67 8.32
C PHE A 17 -4.36 4.99 7.42
N ILE A 18 -3.36 5.71 7.94
CA ILE A 18 -2.13 6.04 7.20
C ILE A 18 -1.37 4.77 6.82
N VAL A 19 -1.16 3.84 7.77
CA VAL A 19 -0.48 2.56 7.49
C VAL A 19 -1.23 1.76 6.44
N TRP A 20 -2.56 1.69 6.55
CA TRP A 20 -3.38 1.00 5.57
C TRP A 20 -3.28 1.65 4.18
N LEU A 21 -3.23 2.97 4.13
CA LEU A 21 -3.04 3.73 2.90
C LEU A 21 -1.68 3.40 2.25
N MET A 22 -0.59 3.33 3.02
CA MET A 22 0.72 2.91 2.48
C MET A 22 0.63 1.53 1.80
N VAL A 23 -0.06 0.58 2.44
CA VAL A 23 -0.22 -0.79 1.91
C VAL A 23 -1.09 -0.81 0.66
N VAL A 24 -2.24 -0.13 0.69
CA VAL A 24 -3.17 -0.05 -0.44
C VAL A 24 -2.57 0.69 -1.64
N MET A 25 -1.77 1.73 -1.38
CA MET A 25 -1.01 2.45 -2.41
C MET A 25 0.01 1.55 -3.09
N GLY A 26 0.70 0.74 -2.30
CA GLY A 26 1.68 -0.22 -2.81
C GLY A 26 1.08 -1.40 -3.57
N GLY A 27 -0.08 -1.88 -3.13
CA GLY A 27 -0.71 -3.12 -3.54
C GLY A 27 -0.75 -4.11 -2.38
N ALA A 28 -1.97 -4.46 -1.92
CA ALA A 28 -2.19 -5.32 -0.76
C ALA A 28 -1.64 -6.75 -0.92
N GLY A 29 -1.40 -7.15 -2.17
CA GLY A 29 -1.05 -8.51 -2.55
C GLY A 29 0.41 -8.80 -2.82
N ASN A 30 1.29 -7.80 -2.66
CA ASN A 30 2.72 -7.99 -2.83
C ASN A 30 3.50 -7.11 -1.86
N ASN A 31 4.35 -7.74 -1.03
CA ASN A 31 5.20 -7.06 -0.05
C ASN A 31 6.12 -6.00 -0.69
N ALA A 32 6.59 -6.25 -1.92
CA ALA A 32 7.39 -5.27 -2.66
C ALA A 32 6.56 -4.04 -3.08
N GLY A 33 5.28 -4.24 -3.40
CA GLY A 33 4.32 -3.17 -3.66
C GLY A 33 4.13 -2.33 -2.40
N ALA A 34 3.77 -2.95 -1.28
CA ALA A 34 3.60 -2.26 0.01
C ALA A 34 4.83 -1.43 0.42
N CYS A 35 6.04 -1.93 0.20
CA CYS A 35 7.28 -1.19 0.47
C CYS A 35 7.41 0.06 -0.41
N LEU A 36 7.07 -0.05 -1.70
CA LEU A 36 7.03 1.10 -2.61
C LEU A 36 5.97 2.13 -2.17
N GLY A 37 4.79 1.68 -1.75
CA GLY A 37 3.73 2.54 -1.22
C GLY A 37 4.17 3.31 0.03
N ALA A 38 4.90 2.66 0.94
CA ALA A 38 5.50 3.32 2.10
C ALA A 38 6.55 4.38 1.69
N LEU A 39 7.39 4.09 0.70
CA LEU A 39 8.37 5.07 0.19
C LEU A 39 7.70 6.30 -0.42
N VAL A 40 6.62 6.11 -1.18
CA VAL A 40 5.85 7.22 -1.76
C VAL A 40 5.23 8.08 -0.66
N TYR A 41 4.61 7.45 0.35
CA TYR A 41 4.06 8.17 1.50
C TYR A 41 5.14 9.00 2.21
N ILE A 42 6.29 8.40 2.52
CA ILE A 42 7.40 9.10 3.19
C ILE A 42 7.89 10.27 2.32
N GLY A 43 7.96 10.09 1.00
CA GLY A 43 8.32 11.15 0.07
C GLY A 43 7.37 12.35 0.13
N ILE A 44 6.06 12.09 0.14
CA ILE A 44 5.01 13.13 0.23
C ILE A 44 5.07 13.82 1.60
N ASP A 45 5.13 13.06 2.69
CA ASP A 45 5.19 13.59 4.05
C ASP A 45 6.43 14.48 4.25
N ARG A 46 7.58 14.01 3.75
CA ARG A 46 8.83 14.76 3.83
C ARG A 46 8.80 16.00 2.95
N ALA A 47 8.24 15.91 1.75
CA ALA A 47 8.08 17.06 0.86
C ALA A 47 7.21 18.13 1.53
N LEU A 48 6.03 17.77 2.05
CA LEU A 48 5.13 18.68 2.78
C LEU A 48 5.83 19.35 3.97
N THR A 49 6.62 18.58 4.72
CA THR A 49 7.38 19.10 5.86
C THR A 49 8.49 20.06 5.44
N LEU A 50 9.19 19.79 4.33
CA LEU A 50 10.22 20.68 3.79
C LEU A 50 9.61 21.98 3.23
N PHE A 51 8.50 21.88 2.50
CA PHE A 51 7.75 23.03 2.00
C PHE A 51 7.27 23.94 3.15
N LYS A 52 6.81 23.36 4.27
CA LYS A 52 6.48 24.10 5.49
C LYS A 52 7.64 24.92 6.02
N HIS A 53 8.85 24.38 6.00
CA HIS A 53 10.01 25.07 6.56
C HIS A 53 10.49 26.23 5.68
N LEU A 54 10.22 26.16 4.38
CA LEU A 54 10.63 27.15 3.40
C LEU A 54 9.68 28.34 3.27
N ILE A 55 8.40 28.18 3.62
CA ILE A 55 7.36 29.22 3.46
C ILE A 55 6.66 29.45 4.82
N PRO A 56 6.71 30.66 5.40
CA PRO A 56 5.97 30.98 6.62
C PRO A 56 4.47 31.06 6.30
N LEU A 57 3.75 29.96 6.53
CA LEU A 57 2.30 29.88 6.33
C LEU A 57 1.55 30.33 7.61
N PRO A 58 0.46 31.11 7.48
CA PRO A 58 -0.33 31.59 8.63
C PRO A 58 -1.32 30.54 9.19
N PHE A 59 -1.28 29.30 8.70
CA PHE A 59 -2.21 28.22 9.07
C PHE A 59 -1.46 26.94 9.46
N ASP A 60 -2.13 26.07 10.24
CA ASP A 60 -1.55 24.81 10.67
C ASP A 60 -1.40 23.82 9.50
N VAL A 61 -0.21 23.26 9.35
CA VAL A 61 0.17 22.33 8.29
C VAL A 61 -0.54 20.99 8.41
N ASN A 62 -1.02 20.64 9.60
CA ASN A 62 -1.83 19.44 9.80
C ASN A 62 -3.05 19.39 8.86
N TYR A 63 -3.68 20.54 8.58
CA TYR A 63 -4.80 20.60 7.63
C TYR A 63 -4.37 20.29 6.19
N LEU A 64 -3.22 20.80 5.78
CA LEU A 64 -2.67 20.57 4.44
C LEU A 64 -2.27 19.11 4.26
N TYR A 65 -1.71 18.51 5.32
CA TYR A 65 -1.41 17.08 5.38
C TYR A 65 -2.67 16.23 5.17
N TYR A 66 -3.78 16.51 5.89
CA TYR A 66 -5.02 15.75 5.71
C TYR A 66 -5.61 15.87 4.31
N ILE A 67 -5.58 17.07 3.71
CA ILE A 67 -6.05 17.31 2.35
C ILE A 67 -5.17 16.56 1.34
N ALA A 68 -3.85 16.66 1.47
CA ALA A 68 -2.91 15.96 0.60
C ALA A 68 -3.08 14.44 0.71
N MET A 69 -3.31 13.92 1.91
CA MET A 69 -3.50 12.50 2.15
C MET A 69 -4.83 12.00 1.59
N GLY A 70 -5.91 12.76 1.75
CA GLY A 70 -7.21 12.47 1.15
C GLY A 70 -7.16 12.52 -0.38
N MET A 71 -6.47 13.51 -0.96
CA MET A 71 -6.23 13.56 -2.40
C MET A 71 -5.41 12.36 -2.88
N ALA A 72 -4.34 12.00 -2.17
CA ALA A 72 -3.52 10.84 -2.51
C ALA A 72 -4.36 9.55 -2.50
N LEU A 73 -5.25 9.38 -1.53
CA LEU A 73 -6.18 8.25 -1.46
C LEU A 73 -7.17 8.25 -2.64
N ILE A 74 -7.80 9.39 -2.95
CA ILE A 74 -8.76 9.49 -4.06
C ILE A 74 -8.07 9.21 -5.40
N LEU A 75 -6.91 9.81 -5.64
CA LEU A 75 -6.14 9.60 -6.87
C LEU A 75 -5.72 8.13 -7.01
N LEU A 76 -5.29 7.49 -5.92
CA LEU A 76 -4.95 6.07 -5.91
C LEU A 76 -6.15 5.20 -6.30
N LEU A 77 -7.30 5.39 -5.64
CA LEU A 77 -8.53 4.66 -5.94
C LEU A 77 -8.98 4.88 -7.39
N MET A 78 -8.74 6.08 -7.93
CA MET A 78 -9.14 6.44 -9.29
C MET A 78 -8.21 5.86 -10.36
N TYR A 79 -6.88 5.87 -10.16
CA TYR A 79 -5.93 5.48 -11.21
C TYR A 79 -5.59 3.99 -11.21
N LYS A 80 -5.49 3.34 -10.04
CA LYS A 80 -5.19 1.89 -9.94
C LYS A 80 -5.73 1.32 -8.62
N PRO A 81 -7.00 0.85 -8.59
CA PRO A 81 -7.57 0.21 -7.39
C PRO A 81 -6.86 -1.10 -6.98
N GLU A 82 -6.07 -1.69 -7.89
CA GLU A 82 -5.26 -2.89 -7.65
C GLU A 82 -3.87 -2.58 -7.04
N GLY A 83 -3.52 -1.30 -6.86
CA GLY A 83 -2.21 -0.85 -6.37
C GLY A 83 -1.14 -0.70 -7.47
N ILE A 84 0.04 -0.17 -7.11
CA ILE A 84 1.14 0.07 -8.07
C ILE A 84 1.68 -1.25 -8.66
N LEU A 85 1.75 -2.32 -7.85
CA LEU A 85 2.12 -3.67 -8.29
C LEU A 85 0.95 -4.64 -8.08
N PRO A 86 0.16 -4.93 -9.14
CA PRO A 86 -0.92 -5.91 -9.05
C PRO A 86 -0.39 -7.33 -8.79
N GLU A 87 -1.19 -8.13 -8.09
CA GLU A 87 -0.87 -9.51 -7.74
C GLU A 87 -0.57 -10.36 -8.98
N ARG A 88 0.57 -11.08 -8.96
CA ARG A 88 0.77 -12.17 -9.91
C ARG A 88 -0.01 -13.38 -9.41
N PRO A 89 -0.84 -14.05 -10.24
CA PRO A 89 -1.54 -15.26 -9.83
C PRO A 89 -0.53 -16.25 -9.23
N GLY A 90 -0.80 -16.68 -7.99
CA GLY A 90 0.13 -17.48 -7.21
C GLY A 90 0.60 -18.70 -8.00
N LYS A 91 1.91 -18.96 -7.99
CA LYS A 91 2.55 -20.12 -8.66
C LYS A 91 1.86 -21.45 -8.31
N ILE A 92 1.22 -21.50 -7.13
CA ILE A 92 0.42 -22.63 -6.66
C ILE A 92 -0.75 -22.92 -7.61
N TYR A 93 -1.52 -21.92 -8.03
CA TYR A 93 -2.63 -22.12 -8.96
C TYR A 93 -2.13 -22.65 -10.32
N ALA A 94 -1.05 -22.09 -10.83
CA ALA A 94 -0.43 -22.55 -12.08
C ALA A 94 0.06 -24.01 -11.99
N ASN A 95 0.64 -24.41 -10.84
CA ASN A 95 1.09 -25.78 -10.60
C ASN A 95 -0.08 -26.76 -10.42
N VAL A 96 -1.13 -26.36 -9.70
CA VAL A 96 -2.34 -27.18 -9.52
C VAL A 96 -3.07 -27.38 -10.85
N VAL A 97 -3.22 -26.33 -11.67
CA VAL A 97 -3.81 -26.44 -13.01
C VAL A 97 -2.96 -27.33 -13.92
N LYS A 98 -1.63 -27.23 -13.87
CA LYS A 98 -0.73 -28.16 -14.59
C LYS A 98 -0.89 -29.60 -14.14
N LEU A 99 -1.01 -29.84 -12.84
CA LEU A 99 -1.19 -31.18 -12.27
C LEU A 99 -2.55 -31.77 -12.66
N VAL A 100 -3.64 -31.01 -12.54
CA VAL A 100 -4.99 -31.43 -12.91
C VAL A 100 -5.08 -31.70 -14.42
N ASN A 101 -4.52 -30.82 -15.26
CA ASN A 101 -4.46 -31.03 -16.71
C ASN A 101 -3.57 -32.22 -17.09
N GLY A 102 -2.48 -32.47 -16.34
CA GLY A 102 -1.61 -33.63 -16.53
C GLY A 102 -2.27 -34.96 -16.13
N LEU A 103 -3.16 -34.95 -15.13
CA LEU A 103 -3.91 -36.12 -14.68
C LEU A 103 -5.10 -36.47 -15.61
N GLY A 104 -5.68 -35.46 -16.28
CA GLY A 104 -6.76 -35.66 -17.26
C GLY A 104 -6.33 -36.37 -18.55
N GLY A 105 -5.07 -36.23 -18.95
CA GLY A 105 -4.53 -36.81 -20.20
C GLY A 105 -4.16 -38.30 -20.13
N GLY A 106 -4.08 -38.89 -18.93
CA GLY A 106 -3.60 -40.27 -18.71
C GLY A 106 -4.68 -41.33 -18.50
N ARG A 107 -5.97 -40.97 -18.52
CA ARG A 107 -7.09 -41.90 -18.25
C ARG A 107 -7.81 -42.45 -19.48
N ALA A 108 -7.24 -42.26 -20.68
CA ALA A 108 -7.67 -42.93 -21.90
C ALA A 108 -6.65 -44.02 -22.27
N ALA A 109 -6.66 -45.14 -21.56
CA ALA A 109 -6.12 -46.40 -22.06
C ALA A 109 -7.26 -47.43 -22.11
N PRO A 110 -7.68 -47.87 -23.30
CA PRO A 110 -8.87 -48.68 -23.54
C PRO A 110 -8.68 -50.17 -23.26
N ARG A 111 -9.78 -50.78 -22.80
CA ARG A 111 -10.19 -52.20 -22.84
C ARG A 111 -9.25 -53.25 -22.27
#